data_AF-A0A354MWI0-F1
#
_entry.id   AF-A0A354MWI0-F1
#
_cell.length_a   1.000
_cell.length_b   1.000
_cell.length_c   1.000
_cell.angle_alpha   90.00
_cell.angle_beta   90.00
_cell.angle_gamma   90.00
#
_symmetry.space_group_name_H-M   'P 1'
#
loop_
_entity.id
_entity.type
_entity.pdbx_description
1 polymer ?
#
loop_
_entity_poly.entity_id
_entity_poly.type
_entity_poly.pdbx_seq_one_letter_code
_entity_poly.pdbx_strand_id
1 'polypeptide(L)'
;TLDYGILGVLTPALIYCLPEKWEKLVMLGAAMVAETLCTEWYQIFSLLALPLLLLYNGEPGSRRLKYFFYLGYPLHLLLLAAISMLL
;
A
#
# COMPACT_ATOMS: atom_id res chain seq x y z
N THR A 1 -20.53 -1.06 1.05
CA THR A 1 -19.89 0.06 0.33
C THR A 1 -18.55 -0.42 -0.18
N LEU A 2 -18.05 0.04 -1.33
CA LEU A 2 -16.66 -0.28 -1.69
C LEU A 2 -15.77 0.44 -0.66
N ASP A 3 -15.29 -0.30 0.35
CA ASP A 3 -14.45 0.25 1.43
C ASP A 3 -13.05 0.65 0.91
N TYR A 4 -12.71 0.17 -0.29
CA TYR A 4 -11.66 0.74 -1.11
C TYR A 4 -12.28 1.91 -1.88
N GLY A 5 -12.08 3.13 -1.39
CA GLY A 5 -12.56 4.35 -2.05
C GLY A 5 -12.28 4.32 -3.55
N ILE A 6 -13.18 4.90 -4.36
CA ILE A 6 -13.08 4.88 -5.84
C ILE A 6 -11.70 5.35 -6.31
N LEU A 7 -11.10 6.31 -5.61
CA LEU A 7 -9.76 6.81 -5.86
C LEU A 7 -8.68 5.70 -5.79
N GLY A 8 -8.74 4.82 -4.80
CA GLY A 8 -7.77 3.74 -4.62
C GLY A 8 -7.81 2.69 -5.72
N VAL A 9 -9.00 2.43 -6.28
CA VAL A 9 -9.15 1.51 -7.42
C VAL A 9 -8.72 2.16 -8.73
N LEU A 10 -9.02 3.44 -8.93
CA LEU A 10 -8.64 4.17 -10.14
C LEU A 10 -7.13 4.45 -10.22
N THR A 11 -6.48 4.64 -9.08
CA THR A 11 -5.04 4.97 -9.00
C THR A 11 -4.14 3.99 -9.78
N PRO A 12 -4.15 2.66 -9.53
CA PRO A 12 -3.33 1.72 -10.30
C PRO A 12 -3.72 1.64 -11.77
N ALA A 13 -5.00 1.84 -12.11
CA ALA A 13 -5.45 1.87 -13.50
C ALA A 13 -4.89 3.08 -14.26
N LEU A 14 -4.84 4.26 -13.63
CA LEU A 14 -4.23 5.46 -14.19
C LEU A 14 -2.72 5.32 -14.32
N ILE A 15 -2.04 4.78 -13.29
CA ILE A 15 -0.58 4.56 -13.29
C ILE A 15 -0.15 3.61 -14.43
N TYR A 16 -0.98 2.63 -14.78
CA TYR A 16 -0.69 1.70 -15.88
C TYR A 16 -0.53 2.42 -17.24
N CYS A 17 -1.25 3.52 -17.44
CA CYS A 17 -1.20 4.29 -18.69
C CYS A 17 0.06 5.14 -18.83
N LEU A 18 0.84 5.35 -17.76
CA LEU A 18 2.06 6.15 -17.83
C LEU A 18 3.25 5.28 -18.28
N PRO A 19 4.15 5.80 -19.11
CA PRO A 19 5.33 5.06 -19.57
C PRO A 19 6.48 5.12 -18.53
N GLU A 20 6.75 6.31 -18.00
CA GLU A 20 7.95 6.60 -17.21
C GLU A 20 7.83 6.24 -15.73
N LYS A 21 8.91 5.70 -15.15
CA LYS A 21 8.94 5.28 -13.74
C LYS A 21 8.71 6.43 -12.76
N TRP A 22 9.27 7.61 -13.07
CA TRP A 22 9.18 8.79 -12.20
C TRP A 22 7.78 9.37 -12.21
N GLU A 23 7.13 9.42 -13.38
CA GLU A 23 5.76 9.90 -13.48
C GLU A 23 4.79 8.96 -12.75
N LYS A 24 5.00 7.64 -12.84
CA LYS A 24 4.26 6.65 -12.03
C LYS A 24 4.40 6.89 -10.54
N LEU A 25 5.62 7.13 -10.06
CA LEU A 25 5.89 7.37 -8.65
C LEU A 25 5.28 8.69 -8.16
N VAL A 26 5.37 9.75 -8.96
CA VAL A 26 4.75 11.05 -8.63
C VAL A 26 3.23 10.94 -8.62
N MET A 27 2.63 10.28 -9.62
CA MET A 27 1.18 10.07 -9.67
C MET A 27 0.68 9.20 -8.53
N LEU A 28 1.40 8.12 -8.20
CA LEU A 28 1.10 7.27 -7.04
C LEU A 28 1.16 8.09 -5.75
N GLY A 29 2.23 8.85 -5.54
CA GLY A 29 2.37 9.69 -4.35
C GLY A 29 1.29 10.75 -4.24
N ALA A 30 0.97 11.44 -5.34
CA ALA A 30 -0.10 12.43 -5.39
C ALA A 30 -1.47 11.82 -5.07
N ALA A 31 -1.77 10.63 -5.63
CA ALA A 31 -3.01 9.93 -5.35
C ALA A 31 -3.11 9.51 -3.88
N MET A 32 -2.05 8.96 -3.29
CA MET A 32 -2.02 8.55 -1.88
C MET A 32 -2.19 9.75 -0.92
N VAL A 33 -1.60 10.90 -1.26
CA VAL A 33 -1.82 12.15 -0.50
C VAL A 33 -3.26 12.61 -0.63
N ALA A 34 -3.84 12.61 -1.84
CA ALA A 34 -5.23 12.97 -2.05
C ALA A 34 -6.18 12.06 -1.28
N GLU A 35 -5.93 10.75 -1.28
CA GLU A 35 -6.70 9.78 -0.48
C GLU A 35 -6.58 10.04 1.02
N THR A 36 -5.39 10.37 1.51
CA THR A 36 -5.17 10.69 2.93
C THR A 36 -5.92 11.95 3.36
N LEU A 37 -6.14 12.91 2.45
CA LEU A 37 -6.91 14.12 2.72
C LEU A 37 -8.43 13.89 2.67
N CYS A 38 -8.89 12.92 1.87
CA CYS A 38 -10.30 12.61 1.70
C CYS A 38 -10.81 11.47 2.61
N THR A 39 -9.91 10.76 3.27
CA THR A 39 -10.23 9.57 4.08
C THR A 39 -9.68 9.72 5.51
N GLU A 40 -9.73 8.65 6.28
CA GLU A 40 -9.30 8.59 7.66
C GLU A 40 -7.80 8.85 7.85
N TRP A 41 -7.45 9.36 9.04
CA TRP A 41 -6.07 9.75 9.40
C TRP A 41 -5.05 8.60 9.29
N TYR A 42 -5.48 7.35 9.48
CA TYR A 42 -4.59 6.18 9.41
C TYR A 42 -4.07 5.92 7.98
N GLN A 43 -4.66 6.52 6.96
CA GLN A 43 -4.23 6.36 5.57
C GLN A 43 -2.85 6.98 5.33
N ILE A 44 -2.37 7.88 6.19
CA ILE A 44 -1.04 8.49 6.12
C ILE A 44 0.09 7.45 6.18
N PHE A 45 -0.12 6.32 6.84
CA PHE A 45 0.87 5.23 6.91
C PHE A 45 1.11 4.59 5.54
N SER A 46 0.19 4.72 4.59
CA SER A 46 0.37 4.24 3.23
C SER A 46 1.55 4.95 2.54
N LEU A 47 1.81 6.24 2.84
CA LEU A 47 2.90 7.03 2.25
C LEU A 47 4.28 6.44 2.55
N LEU A 48 4.41 5.64 3.61
CA LEU A 48 5.65 4.93 3.93
C LEU A 48 6.05 3.93 2.82
N ALA A 49 5.12 3.52 1.96
CA ALA A 49 5.42 2.69 0.80
C ALA A 49 6.21 3.42 -0.30
N LEU A 50 6.10 4.75 -0.40
CA LEU A 50 6.80 5.54 -1.43
C LEU A 50 8.34 5.46 -1.32
N PRO A 51 8.97 5.69 -0.15
CA PRO A 51 10.41 5.52 -0.02
C PRO A 51 10.84 4.07 -0.29
N LEU A 52 10.06 3.08 0.15
CA LEU A 52 10.33 1.67 -0.17
C LEU A 52 10.31 1.40 -1.69
N LEU A 53 9.38 2.02 -2.42
CA LEU A 53 9.31 1.94 -3.88
C LEU A 53 10.45 2.70 -4.58
N LEU A 54 10.90 3.82 -4.03
CA LEU A 54 12.04 4.59 -4.56
C LEU A 54 13.36 3.81 -4.46
N LEU A 55 13.52 3.01 -3.41
CA LEU A 55 14.67 2.10 -3.25
C LEU A 55 14.52 0.81 -4.07
N TYR A 56 13.37 0.59 -4.73
CA TYR A 56 13.12 -0.63 -5.50
C TYR A 56 13.78 -0.56 -6.89
N ASN A 57 14.67 -1.50 -7.17
CA ASN A 57 15.44 -1.55 -8.42
C ASN A 57 14.66 -2.15 -9.61
N GLY A 58 13.39 -2.50 -9.45
CA GLY A 58 12.58 -3.10 -10.52
C GLY A 58 12.74 -4.62 -10.68
N GLU A 59 13.74 -5.23 -10.04
CA GLU A 59 14.00 -6.66 -10.12
C GLU A 59 13.23 -7.46 -9.06
N PRO A 60 12.64 -8.62 -9.42
CA PRO A 60 11.98 -9.48 -8.46
C PRO A 60 12.99 -10.01 -7.43
N GLY A 61 12.70 -9.82 -6.15
CA GLY A 61 13.60 -10.22 -5.07
C GLY A 61 13.93 -11.72 -5.11
N SER A 62 15.23 -12.07 -5.14
CA SER A 62 15.69 -13.47 -5.24
C SER A 62 15.47 -14.28 -3.95
N ARG A 63 15.24 -13.61 -2.82
CA ARG A 63 14.96 -14.25 -1.53
C ARG A 63 13.48 -14.59 -1.43
N ARG A 64 13.14 -15.79 -0.95
CA ARG A 64 11.76 -16.26 -0.69
C ARG A 64 11.02 -15.49 0.44
N LEU A 65 11.30 -14.20 0.61
CA LEU A 65 10.62 -13.30 1.56
C LEU A 65 9.12 -13.17 1.28
N LYS A 66 8.65 -13.62 0.11
CA LYS A 66 7.23 -13.75 -0.22
C LYS A 66 6.42 -14.42 0.90
N TYR A 67 6.97 -15.45 1.55
CA TYR A 67 6.26 -16.17 2.62
C TYR A 67 6.16 -15.35 3.90
N PHE A 68 7.16 -14.53 4.20
CA PHE A 68 7.12 -13.61 5.35
C PHE A 68 6.02 -12.57 5.18
N PHE A 69 5.90 -11.98 3.98
CA PHE A 69 4.80 -11.07 3.65
C PHE A 69 3.43 -11.76 3.66
N TYR A 70 3.34 -12.99 3.14
CA TYR A 70 2.08 -13.74 3.13
C TYR A 70 1.61 -14.11 4.54
N LEU A 71 2.55 -14.42 5.44
CA LEU A 71 2.27 -14.67 6.86
C LEU A 71 1.81 -13.42 7.60
N GLY A 72 2.16 -12.23 7.13
CA GLY A 72 1.69 -10.97 7.71
C GLY A 72 0.16 -10.88 7.77
N TYR A 73 -0.54 -11.46 6.80
CA TYR A 73 -2.00 -11.42 6.74
C TYR A 73 -2.69 -12.19 7.90
N PRO A 74 -2.46 -13.51 8.09
CA PRO A 74 -3.05 -14.22 9.22
C PRO A 74 -2.53 -13.70 10.57
N LEU A 75 -1.29 -13.21 10.64
CA LEU A 75 -0.67 -12.81 11.91
C LEU A 75 -1.33 -11.57 12.54
N HIS A 76 -1.66 -10.54 11.75
CA HIS A 76 -2.31 -9.35 12.32
C HIS A 76 -3.75 -9.63 12.77
N LEU A 77 -4.47 -10.55 12.10
CA LEU A 77 -5.79 -11.00 12.53
C LEU A 77 -5.69 -11.77 13.86
N LEU A 78 -4.70 -12.66 13.99
CA LEU A 78 -4.43 -13.36 15.26
C LEU A 78 -4.05 -12.37 16.37
N LEU A 79 -3.27 -11.34 16.05
CA LEU A 79 -2.89 -10.30 17.01
C LEU A 79 -4.13 -9.53 17.49
N LEU A 80 -5.01 -9.11 16.58
CA LEU A 80 -6.27 -8.43 16.93
C LEU A 80 -7.17 -9.35 17.77
N ALA A 81 -7.26 -10.63 17.43
CA ALA A 81 -8.01 -11.61 18.22
C ALA A 81 -7.42 -11.78 19.63
N ALA A 82 -6.09 -11.85 19.75
CA ALA A 82 -5.41 -11.97 21.03
C ALA A 82 -5.60 -10.71 21.91
N ILE A 83 -5.51 -9.50 21.33
CA ILE A 83 -5.80 -8.25 22.03
C ILE A 83 -7.25 -8.23 22.50
N SER A 84 -8.20 -8.67 21.65
CA SER A 84 -9.62 -8.74 22.01
C SER A 84 -9.94 -9.76 23.10
N MET A 85 -9.10 -10.77 23.32
CA MET A 85 -9.24 -11.71 24.44
C MET A 85 -8.63 -11.19 25.75
N LEU A 86 -7.69 -10.23 25.65
CA LEU A 86 -6.99 -9.62 26.78
C LEU A 86 -7.72 -8.39 27.35
N LEU A 87 -8.57 -7.76 26.54
CA LEU A 87 -9.41 -6.61 26.90
C LEU A 87 -10.79 -7.08 27.40
#